data_AF-A0A2G1LTE2-F1
#
_entry.id   AF-A0A2G1LTE2-F1
#
_cell.length_a   1.000
_cell.length_b   1.000
_cell.length_c   1.000
_cell.angle_alpha   90.00
_cell.angle_beta   90.00
_cell.angle_gamma   90.00
#
_symmetry.space_group_name_H-M   'P 1'
#
loop_
_entity.id
_entity.type
_entity.pdbx_description
1 polymer ?
#
loop_
_entity_poly.entity_id
_entity_poly.type
_entity_poly.pdbx_seq_one_letter_code
_entity_poly.pdbx_strand_id
1 'polypeptide(L)'
;MANSAQLILFEATPRRPDDGADQIVRLAGGGGARPYHYADAHWRAGIEALPVVIASLDYDEEIVGGGVTQAVTLTYAPGAQAMLADLAAHFWPDAPCTVRVGPEGSLPSVLVQGKVLEIAVADGKLSIVLADPAADIMKPFPLARYLGTGGLEGPEDWEDKLKHRLFGRVWNRQAEPMDPANNIYCLADPRRPLQAISAVRDRGSPAGELTFQAWAGTAEDTLAALQAAVAPAGGGIVCPSIASIKWWTEPSGDLHADVLGEIGAGYVETTAAIAERLVQELGGPAFAPGIVGSADSLRPAPVGWVVKDETTTVAAMLDELMANVSLLWLLSPTGEILIRPWAWGASVASAVSEDVSRTKVIRPVATRKLGYRRNESRMARGDLAAIVLANEVAYLDGTPAQDLQPAEAGSTLGAPSGTPVGSITADDVDSTINAGGGVAENQVNTSAILDNAVTESNFALLDLFGASVGSDDDNVWRDFAYMGVSLSTTFTRPEGATDTTAVFLVTVVGTRTGGDNDRVSLRMMRGDGTALLPAEHGYLLFEGGGNTAYTVPFFDPAPLDGTNSYTVQSKNVVGHPTWERGIVIPVRLSK
;
A
#
# COMPACT_ATOMS: atom_id res chain seq x y z
N MET A 1 7.35 33.88 -16.18
CA MET A 1 8.71 33.34 -16.36
C MET A 1 8.85 33.02 -17.84
N ALA A 2 9.92 33.47 -18.52
CA ALA A 2 10.14 33.06 -19.90
C ALA A 2 10.34 31.54 -19.92
N ASN A 3 9.61 30.80 -20.76
CA ASN A 3 9.82 29.36 -20.96
C ASN A 3 11.24 29.16 -21.50
N SER A 4 12.20 28.87 -20.62
CA SER A 4 13.53 28.41 -21.05
C SER A 4 13.34 27.11 -21.81
N ALA A 5 13.94 27.01 -23.00
CA ALA A 5 13.87 25.78 -23.79
C ALA A 5 14.37 24.59 -22.97
N GLN A 6 13.67 23.46 -23.05
CA GLN A 6 14.03 22.24 -22.35
C GLN A 6 15.20 21.57 -23.09
N LEU A 7 16.24 21.22 -22.35
CA LEU A 7 17.46 20.58 -22.83
C LEU A 7 17.49 19.11 -22.39
N ILE A 8 17.95 18.24 -23.28
CA ILE A 8 18.32 16.86 -22.95
C ILE A 8 19.78 16.60 -23.26
N LEU A 9 20.46 15.93 -22.33
CA LEU A 9 21.83 15.45 -22.47
C LEU A 9 21.87 13.94 -22.20
N PHE A 10 22.53 13.18 -23.08
CA PHE A 10 22.78 11.75 -22.94
C PHE A 10 24.27 11.47 -22.98
N GLU A 11 24.81 10.90 -21.92
CA GLU A 11 26.21 10.45 -21.83
C GLU A 11 26.23 8.94 -21.68
N ALA A 12 27.09 8.26 -22.44
CA ALA A 12 27.29 6.81 -22.32
C ALA A 12 28.76 6.45 -22.54
N THR A 13 29.13 5.26 -22.08
CA THR A 13 30.50 4.73 -22.18
C THR A 13 30.53 3.37 -22.90
N PRO A 14 30.12 3.29 -24.18
CA PRO A 14 30.22 2.05 -24.94
C PRO A 14 31.67 1.66 -25.22
N ARG A 15 31.90 0.39 -25.56
CA ARG A 15 33.23 -0.14 -25.87
C ARG A 15 33.54 0.02 -27.36
N ARG A 16 34.78 0.41 -27.67
CA ARG A 16 35.27 0.47 -29.06
C ARG A 16 35.46 -0.95 -29.61
N PRO A 17 35.10 -1.21 -30.88
CA PRO A 17 35.19 -2.55 -31.47
C PRO A 17 36.64 -3.02 -31.66
N ASP A 18 37.57 -2.09 -31.89
CA ASP A 18 38.95 -2.43 -32.26
C ASP A 18 39.83 -2.87 -31.09
N ASP A 19 39.65 -2.25 -29.91
CA ASP A 19 40.47 -2.46 -28.72
C ASP A 19 39.67 -2.83 -27.46
N GLY A 20 38.33 -2.80 -27.53
CA GLY A 20 37.44 -3.06 -26.40
C GLY A 20 37.47 -1.96 -25.33
N ALA A 21 38.17 -0.85 -25.55
CA ALA A 21 38.30 0.21 -24.57
C ALA A 21 37.04 1.06 -24.48
N ASP A 22 36.72 1.53 -23.27
CA ASP A 22 35.58 2.42 -23.04
C ASP A 22 35.77 3.75 -23.79
N GLN A 23 34.69 4.22 -24.41
CA GLN A 23 34.65 5.47 -25.15
C GLN A 23 33.49 6.33 -24.67
N ILE A 24 33.77 7.54 -24.21
CA ILE A 24 32.71 8.47 -23.81
C ILE A 24 32.00 9.01 -25.06
N VAL A 25 30.69 8.85 -25.10
CA VAL A 25 29.78 9.41 -26.11
C VAL A 25 28.84 10.41 -25.42
N ARG A 26 28.69 11.61 -26.00
CA ARG A 26 27.87 12.71 -25.49
C ARG A 26 26.94 13.25 -26.57
N LEU A 27 25.63 13.11 -26.36
CA LEU A 27 24.58 13.52 -27.29
C LEU A 27 23.65 14.56 -26.63
N ALA A 28 23.14 15.50 -27.41
CA ALA A 28 22.25 16.55 -26.93
C ALA A 28 21.07 16.80 -27.89
N GLY A 29 19.96 17.29 -27.35
CA GLY A 29 18.80 17.77 -28.11
C GLY A 29 17.93 18.72 -27.31
N GLY A 30 16.88 19.24 -27.94
CA GLY A 30 16.14 20.39 -27.41
C GLY A 30 17.03 21.64 -27.35
N GLY A 31 16.72 22.58 -26.45
CA GLY A 31 17.50 23.80 -26.23
C GLY A 31 17.66 24.72 -27.47
N GLY A 32 18.14 25.95 -27.24
CA GLY A 32 18.48 26.92 -28.27
C GLY A 32 19.99 27.20 -28.40
N ALA A 33 20.80 26.85 -27.41
CA ALA A 33 22.22 27.15 -27.34
C ALA A 33 23.04 26.13 -28.14
N ARG A 34 23.41 26.50 -29.37
CA ARG A 34 24.33 25.74 -30.22
C ARG A 34 25.64 26.52 -30.38
N PRO A 35 26.82 25.89 -30.22
CA PRO A 35 27.07 24.49 -29.83
C PRO A 35 26.77 24.22 -28.35
N TYR A 36 26.42 22.96 -28.02
CA TYR A 36 26.10 22.55 -26.65
C TYR A 36 27.39 22.29 -25.86
N HIS A 37 27.71 23.17 -24.91
CA HIS A 37 28.83 23.01 -23.98
C HIS A 37 28.34 23.04 -22.54
N TYR A 38 28.56 21.95 -21.82
CA TYR A 38 28.17 21.79 -20.41
C TYR A 38 29.25 21.01 -19.66
N ALA A 39 29.60 21.47 -18.46
CA ALA A 39 30.66 20.89 -17.62
C ALA A 39 31.98 20.67 -18.39
N ASP A 40 32.42 21.71 -19.13
CA ASP A 40 33.63 21.72 -19.96
C ASP A 40 33.69 20.66 -21.07
N ALA A 41 32.56 19.99 -21.36
CA ALA A 41 32.44 19.00 -22.41
C ALA A 41 31.57 19.51 -23.58
N HIS A 42 31.94 19.11 -24.80
CA HIS A 42 31.13 19.32 -25.99
C HIS A 42 30.12 18.18 -26.18
N TRP A 43 28.87 18.51 -26.48
CA TRP A 43 27.77 17.56 -26.68
C TRP A 43 27.27 17.62 -28.12
N ARG A 44 27.17 16.46 -28.78
CA ARG A 44 26.79 16.37 -30.19
C ARG A 44 25.28 16.53 -30.35
N ALA A 45 24.84 17.55 -31.10
CA ALA A 45 23.43 17.78 -31.37
C ALA A 45 22.79 16.63 -32.19
N GLY A 46 21.52 16.32 -31.92
CA GLY A 46 20.72 15.39 -32.74
C GLY A 46 19.67 14.55 -32.00
N ILE A 47 19.49 14.70 -30.68
CA ILE A 47 18.38 14.00 -30.00
C ILE A 47 17.05 14.65 -30.46
N GLU A 48 16.14 13.84 -31.01
CA GLU A 48 14.94 14.35 -31.70
C GLU A 48 13.82 14.79 -30.75
N ALA A 49 13.65 14.06 -29.63
CA ALA A 49 12.54 14.26 -28.72
C ALA A 49 12.97 14.01 -27.27
N LEU A 50 12.18 14.55 -26.35
CA LEU A 50 12.31 14.24 -24.92
C LEU A 50 11.86 12.78 -24.69
N PRO A 51 12.61 12.01 -23.87
CA PRO A 51 12.24 10.66 -23.54
C PRO A 51 10.95 10.67 -22.72
N VAL A 52 10.08 9.70 -23.00
CA VAL A 52 8.93 9.41 -22.16
C VAL A 52 9.40 8.45 -21.08
N VAL A 53 9.23 8.85 -19.83
CA VAL A 53 9.50 8.01 -18.66
C VAL A 53 8.15 7.61 -18.08
N ILE A 54 7.86 6.32 -18.09
CA ILE A 54 6.64 5.77 -17.50
C ILE A 54 7.02 5.16 -16.15
N ALA A 55 6.38 5.63 -15.10
CA ALA A 55 6.39 5.00 -13.79
C ALA A 55 4.95 4.75 -13.38
N SER A 56 4.65 3.52 -12.98
CA SER A 56 3.34 3.14 -12.45
C SER A 56 3.42 2.90 -10.96
N LEU A 57 2.37 3.30 -10.25
CA LEU A 57 2.14 2.98 -8.85
C LEU A 57 0.70 2.49 -8.77
N ASP A 58 0.54 1.19 -8.54
CA ASP A 58 -0.77 0.51 -8.58
C ASP A 58 -1.36 0.35 -7.16
N TYR A 59 -2.70 0.40 -7.07
CA TYR A 59 -3.50 0.36 -5.84
C TYR A 59 -4.75 -0.53 -5.97
N ASP A 60 -4.75 -1.54 -6.85
CA ASP A 60 -5.99 -2.25 -7.17
C ASP A 60 -6.60 -3.07 -6.01
N GLU A 61 -5.82 -3.49 -5.00
CA GLU A 61 -6.36 -4.04 -3.74
C GLU A 61 -5.34 -4.20 -2.61
N GLU A 62 -4.06 -4.37 -2.95
CA GLU A 62 -2.93 -4.37 -2.04
C GLU A 62 -2.01 -3.19 -2.37
N ILE A 63 -1.41 -2.59 -1.35
CA ILE A 63 -0.43 -1.52 -1.55
C ILE A 63 0.85 -2.19 -2.06
N VAL A 64 1.12 -2.09 -3.37
CA VAL A 64 2.38 -2.57 -3.94
C VAL A 64 3.43 -1.50 -3.70
N GLY A 65 4.55 -1.91 -3.08
CA GLY A 65 5.58 -0.99 -2.61
C GLY A 65 6.46 -0.40 -3.70
N GLY A 66 6.41 -0.92 -4.94
CA GLY A 66 7.35 -0.62 -6.01
C GLY A 66 6.89 0.47 -6.98
N GLY A 67 7.71 1.51 -7.14
CA GLY A 67 7.69 2.40 -8.30
C GLY A 67 8.80 2.02 -9.26
N VAL A 68 8.48 1.22 -10.29
CA VAL A 68 9.46 0.80 -11.30
C VAL A 68 9.42 1.77 -12.48
N THR A 69 10.59 2.29 -12.86
CA THR A 69 10.72 3.12 -14.06
C THR A 69 10.89 2.22 -15.26
N GLN A 70 9.98 2.27 -16.24
CA GLN A 70 10.09 1.46 -17.45
C GLN A 70 11.27 1.87 -18.33
N ALA A 71 11.64 0.97 -19.25
CA ALA A 71 12.69 1.20 -20.24
C ALA A 71 12.50 2.54 -20.98
N VAL A 72 13.57 3.33 -21.04
CA VAL A 72 13.58 4.64 -21.69
C VAL A 72 14.20 4.51 -23.07
N THR A 73 13.52 5.02 -24.09
CA THR A 73 14.07 5.05 -25.47
C THR A 73 14.51 6.46 -25.85
N LEU A 74 15.69 6.58 -26.43
CA LEU A 74 16.27 7.81 -26.96
C LEU A 74 16.54 7.67 -28.45
N THR A 75 16.03 8.60 -29.24
CA THR A 75 16.27 8.65 -30.68
C THR A 75 17.25 9.77 -31.02
N TYR A 76 18.34 9.40 -31.70
CA TYR A 76 19.38 10.32 -32.16
C TYR A 76 19.46 10.33 -33.70
N ALA A 77 19.24 11.51 -34.29
CA ALA A 77 19.34 11.78 -35.72
C ALA A 77 20.48 12.78 -35.98
N PRO A 78 21.70 12.30 -36.29
CA PRO A 78 22.82 13.20 -36.58
C PRO A 78 22.63 13.91 -37.92
N GLY A 79 23.16 15.12 -38.05
CA GLY A 79 23.19 15.84 -39.33
C GLY A 79 24.12 15.23 -40.38
N ALA A 80 24.95 14.25 -40.01
CA ALA A 80 25.91 13.59 -40.92
C ALA A 80 25.86 12.07 -40.76
N GLN A 81 25.70 11.36 -41.88
CA GLN A 81 25.59 9.89 -41.91
C GLN A 81 26.87 9.18 -41.43
N ALA A 82 28.05 9.77 -41.63
CA ALA A 82 29.31 9.23 -41.13
C ALA A 82 29.35 9.14 -39.59
N MET A 83 28.70 10.09 -38.90
CA MET A 83 28.61 10.08 -37.44
C MET A 83 27.68 8.97 -36.94
N LEU A 84 26.59 8.69 -37.67
CA LEU A 84 25.72 7.56 -37.37
C LEU A 84 26.47 6.23 -37.49
N ALA A 85 27.25 6.06 -38.56
CA ALA A 85 28.04 4.85 -38.79
C ALA A 85 29.12 4.63 -37.71
N ASP A 86 29.79 5.71 -37.29
CA ASP A 86 30.77 5.70 -36.19
C ASP A 86 30.13 5.23 -34.86
N LEU A 87 29.01 5.84 -34.48
CA LEU A 87 28.31 5.47 -33.25
C LEU A 87 27.75 4.04 -33.29
N ALA A 88 27.22 3.60 -34.43
CA ALA A 88 26.67 2.26 -34.61
C ALA A 88 27.73 1.15 -34.52
N ALA A 89 29.00 1.46 -34.78
CA ALA A 89 30.09 0.49 -34.74
C ALA A 89 30.54 0.12 -33.31
N HIS A 90 30.15 0.88 -32.30
CA HIS A 90 30.51 0.60 -30.91
C HIS A 90 29.71 -0.57 -30.31
N PHE A 91 30.24 -1.22 -29.28
CA PHE A 91 29.51 -2.20 -28.48
C PHE A 91 28.79 -1.50 -27.32
N TRP A 92 27.46 -1.45 -27.43
CA TRP A 92 26.58 -0.72 -26.51
C TRP A 92 25.94 -1.53 -25.39
N PRO A 93 25.58 -2.82 -25.55
CA PRO A 93 24.96 -3.57 -24.46
C PRO A 93 25.78 -3.50 -23.17
N ASP A 94 25.11 -3.27 -22.06
CA ASP A 94 25.67 -3.05 -20.72
C ASP A 94 26.50 -1.76 -20.54
N ALA A 95 26.60 -0.90 -21.55
CA ALA A 95 27.33 0.36 -21.43
C ALA A 95 26.67 1.27 -20.38
N PRO A 96 27.42 1.78 -19.38
CA PRO A 96 26.89 2.73 -18.42
C PRO A 96 26.44 4.01 -19.13
N CYS A 97 25.26 4.53 -18.77
CA CYS A 97 24.71 5.75 -19.36
C CYS A 97 23.99 6.63 -18.33
N THR A 98 23.91 7.92 -18.64
CA THR A 98 23.20 8.95 -17.86
C THR A 98 22.40 9.85 -18.79
N VAL A 99 21.13 10.04 -18.48
CA VAL A 99 20.23 10.99 -19.13
C VAL A 99 19.96 12.15 -18.18
N ARG A 100 20.09 13.38 -18.68
CA ARG A 100 19.79 14.60 -17.93
C ARG A 100 18.77 15.42 -18.69
N VAL A 101 17.78 15.96 -17.99
CA VAL A 101 16.74 16.81 -18.56
C VAL A 101 16.48 18.00 -17.65
N GLY A 102 16.31 19.18 -18.23
CA GLY A 102 16.01 20.39 -17.48
C GLY A 102 16.10 21.67 -18.32
N PRO A 103 15.98 22.85 -17.67
CA PRO A 103 16.09 24.13 -18.37
C PRO A 103 17.51 24.35 -18.89
N GLU A 104 17.61 24.99 -20.05
CA GLU A 104 18.88 25.41 -20.63
C GLU A 104 19.60 26.48 -19.77
N GLY A 105 20.93 26.41 -19.70
CA GLY A 105 21.80 27.40 -19.02
C GLY A 105 22.73 26.84 -17.94
N SER A 106 22.38 25.72 -17.32
CA SER A 106 23.25 24.98 -16.39
C SER A 106 23.19 23.48 -16.66
N LEU A 107 24.09 22.68 -16.07
CA LEU A 107 24.04 21.23 -16.23
C LEU A 107 22.72 20.69 -15.65
N PRO A 108 21.85 20.06 -16.46
CA PRO A 108 20.55 19.61 -15.96
C PRO A 108 20.66 18.46 -14.96
N SER A 109 19.60 18.29 -14.15
CA SER A 109 19.44 17.18 -13.23
C SER A 109 19.40 15.85 -13.96
N VAL A 110 19.90 14.80 -13.30
CA VAL A 110 19.79 13.42 -13.79
C VAL A 110 18.33 13.01 -13.79
N LEU A 111 17.84 12.60 -14.96
CA LEU A 111 16.52 12.00 -15.13
C LEU A 111 16.59 10.50 -14.85
N VAL A 112 17.55 9.81 -15.48
CA VAL A 112 17.80 8.39 -15.29
C VAL A 112 19.27 8.07 -15.52
N GLN A 113 19.81 7.14 -14.75
CA GLN A 113 21.12 6.55 -14.89
C GLN A 113 20.94 5.03 -14.89
N GLY A 114 21.65 4.35 -15.80
CA GLY A 114 21.46 2.92 -16.00
C GLY A 114 22.44 2.36 -17.01
N LYS A 115 22.02 1.31 -17.70
CA LYS A 115 22.79 0.67 -18.77
C LYS A 115 22.02 0.73 -20.07
N VAL A 116 22.73 0.71 -21.19
CA VAL A 116 22.11 0.52 -22.50
C VAL A 116 21.74 -0.96 -22.66
N LEU A 117 20.48 -1.23 -22.95
CA LEU A 117 19.96 -2.58 -23.23
C LEU A 117 20.33 -2.99 -24.65
N GLU A 118 19.95 -2.14 -25.61
CA GLU A 118 20.21 -2.37 -27.03
C GLU A 118 20.26 -1.06 -27.80
N ILE A 119 20.81 -1.13 -29.01
CA ILE A 119 20.72 -0.06 -30.00
C ILE A 119 20.15 -0.62 -31.30
N ALA A 120 19.43 0.22 -32.03
CA ALA A 120 18.95 -0.09 -33.37
C ALA A 120 19.24 1.09 -34.30
N VAL A 121 19.66 0.79 -35.53
CA VAL A 121 19.83 1.80 -36.59
C VAL A 121 18.76 1.57 -37.65
N ALA A 122 17.85 2.52 -37.80
CA ALA A 122 16.79 2.50 -38.80
C ALA A 122 16.52 3.92 -39.29
N ASP A 123 16.17 4.07 -40.57
CA ASP A 123 15.77 5.35 -41.18
C ASP A 123 16.75 6.52 -40.96
N GLY A 124 18.06 6.23 -40.91
CA GLY A 124 19.09 7.24 -40.66
C GLY A 124 19.16 7.74 -39.21
N LYS A 125 18.59 6.99 -38.27
CA LYS A 125 18.54 7.31 -36.84
C LYS A 125 19.12 6.17 -36.01
N LEU A 126 19.68 6.54 -34.87
CA LEU A 126 20.09 5.62 -33.82
C LEU A 126 19.04 5.65 -32.71
N SER A 127 18.37 4.52 -32.49
CA SER A 127 17.54 4.29 -31.31
C SER A 127 18.39 3.63 -30.24
N ILE A 128 18.38 4.19 -29.03
CA ILE A 128 19.09 3.66 -27.86
C ILE A 128 18.02 3.34 -26.82
N VAL A 129 17.91 2.06 -26.48
CA VAL A 129 17.00 1.59 -25.44
C VAL A 129 17.80 1.41 -24.16
N LEU A 130 17.35 2.05 -23.08
CA LEU A 130 17.94 1.91 -21.75
C LEU A 130 17.30 0.73 -21.03
N ALA A 131 18.12 -0.06 -20.35
CA ALA A 131 17.65 -1.14 -19.49
C ALA A 131 16.79 -0.56 -18.36
N ASP A 132 15.73 -1.29 -18.01
CA ASP A 132 14.93 -1.00 -16.83
C ASP A 132 15.84 -1.08 -15.59
N PRO A 133 15.97 0.00 -14.79
CA PRO A 133 16.76 0.00 -13.56
C PRO A 133 16.36 -1.10 -12.56
N ALA A 134 15.14 -1.63 -12.63
CA ALA A 134 14.64 -2.74 -11.81
C ALA A 134 14.87 -4.13 -12.43
N ALA A 135 15.36 -4.23 -13.68
CA ALA A 135 15.49 -5.51 -14.38
C ALA A 135 16.29 -6.56 -13.58
N ASP A 136 17.26 -6.11 -12.79
CA ASP A 136 18.06 -7.00 -11.96
C ASP A 136 17.30 -7.60 -10.77
N ILE A 137 16.30 -6.91 -10.22
CA ILE A 137 15.46 -7.40 -9.12
C ILE A 137 14.15 -8.05 -9.59
N MET A 138 13.82 -7.92 -10.87
CA MET A 138 12.70 -8.60 -11.52
C MET A 138 13.01 -10.09 -11.85
N LYS A 139 14.11 -10.62 -11.32
CA LYS A 139 14.51 -12.03 -11.46
C LYS A 139 14.07 -12.81 -10.20
N PRO A 140 13.72 -14.10 -10.34
CA PRO A 140 13.50 -14.96 -9.18
C PRO A 140 14.72 -15.05 -8.27
N PHE A 141 14.47 -15.27 -6.98
CA PHE A 141 15.55 -15.47 -6.03
C PHE A 141 16.30 -16.80 -6.33
N PRO A 142 17.65 -16.80 -6.35
CA PRO A 142 18.40 -17.99 -6.70
C PRO A 142 18.31 -19.04 -5.59
N LEU A 143 17.75 -20.20 -5.92
CA LEU A 143 17.68 -21.36 -5.05
C LEU A 143 18.49 -22.52 -5.63
N ALA A 144 19.24 -23.20 -4.76
CA ALA A 144 19.88 -24.46 -5.09
C ALA A 144 18.88 -25.61 -5.02
N ARG A 145 19.19 -26.73 -5.66
CA ARG A 145 18.37 -27.94 -5.64
C ARG A 145 19.12 -29.08 -4.96
N TYR A 146 18.37 -29.95 -4.29
CA TYR A 146 18.91 -31.17 -3.70
C TYR A 146 19.27 -32.17 -4.79
N LEU A 147 20.38 -32.89 -4.59
CA LEU A 147 20.83 -33.94 -5.50
C LEU A 147 20.22 -35.31 -5.18
N GLY A 148 19.62 -35.50 -4.00
CA GLY A 148 19.03 -36.78 -3.58
C GLY A 148 20.05 -37.90 -3.34
N THR A 149 21.33 -37.57 -3.20
CA THR A 149 22.43 -38.56 -3.11
C THR A 149 22.70 -39.08 -1.69
N GLY A 150 21.87 -38.74 -0.72
CA GLY A 150 22.08 -39.00 0.70
C GLY A 150 22.92 -37.92 1.41
N GLY A 151 23.08 -38.06 2.72
CA GLY A 151 23.83 -37.11 3.55
C GLY A 151 23.16 -35.74 3.61
N LEU A 152 23.92 -34.66 3.35
CA LEU A 152 23.38 -33.29 3.30
C LEU A 152 22.50 -33.03 2.05
N GLU A 153 22.53 -33.92 1.06
CA GLU A 153 21.69 -33.81 -0.13
C GLU A 153 20.34 -34.51 0.03
N GLY A 154 20.08 -35.09 1.21
CA GLY A 154 18.83 -35.75 1.54
C GLY A 154 18.64 -37.09 0.81
N PRO A 155 17.54 -37.80 1.10
CA PRO A 155 17.17 -39.05 0.43
C PRO A 155 16.86 -38.86 -1.06
N GLU A 156 16.76 -39.97 -1.82
CA GLU A 156 16.51 -39.97 -3.27
C GLU A 156 15.23 -39.20 -3.66
N ASP A 157 14.19 -39.22 -2.81
CA ASP A 157 12.94 -38.49 -3.06
C ASP A 157 13.09 -36.96 -2.95
N TRP A 158 14.26 -36.47 -2.54
CA TRP A 158 14.58 -35.04 -2.55
C TRP A 158 15.24 -34.59 -3.85
N GLU A 159 15.58 -35.49 -4.78
CA GLU A 159 16.15 -35.08 -6.07
C GLU A 159 15.28 -34.00 -6.72
N ASP A 160 15.94 -32.93 -7.19
CA ASP A 160 15.33 -31.77 -7.82
C ASP A 160 14.45 -30.89 -6.90
N LYS A 161 14.25 -31.23 -5.62
CA LYS A 161 13.57 -30.34 -4.67
C LYS A 161 14.40 -29.09 -4.37
N LEU A 162 13.73 -27.96 -4.18
CA LEU A 162 14.37 -26.69 -3.84
C LEU A 162 14.92 -26.69 -2.40
N LYS A 163 16.13 -26.16 -2.23
CA LYS A 163 16.73 -25.90 -0.92
C LYS A 163 16.20 -24.57 -0.38
N HIS A 164 15.20 -24.62 0.48
CA HIS A 164 14.57 -23.42 1.04
C HIS A 164 15.58 -22.54 1.80
N ARG A 165 15.40 -21.22 1.73
CA ARG A 165 16.18 -20.23 2.48
C ARG A 165 15.31 -19.49 3.47
N LEU A 166 15.84 -19.27 4.67
CA LEU A 166 15.09 -18.72 5.81
C LEU A 166 15.78 -17.44 6.29
N PHE A 167 15.06 -16.33 6.39
CA PHE A 167 15.57 -15.05 6.88
C PHE A 167 14.78 -14.59 8.10
N GLY A 168 15.43 -13.86 9.02
CA GLY A 168 14.76 -13.27 10.17
C GLY A 168 14.23 -14.27 11.19
N ARG A 169 13.00 -14.09 11.69
CA ARG A 169 12.36 -14.97 12.68
C ARG A 169 11.22 -15.75 12.06
N VAL A 170 11.44 -17.03 11.80
CA VAL A 170 10.43 -17.91 11.20
C VAL A 170 9.86 -18.82 12.28
N TRP A 171 8.53 -18.74 12.47
CA TRP A 171 7.82 -19.48 13.51
C TRP A 171 7.10 -20.69 12.93
N ASN A 172 7.12 -21.80 13.66
CA ASN A 172 6.43 -23.04 13.31
C ASN A 172 6.73 -23.53 11.87
N ARG A 173 8.02 -23.58 11.50
CA ARG A 173 8.49 -24.16 10.24
C ARG A 173 8.52 -25.68 10.37
N GLN A 174 7.82 -26.37 9.47
CA GLN A 174 7.91 -27.83 9.36
C GLN A 174 9.33 -28.26 8.97
N ALA A 175 9.84 -29.32 9.60
CA ALA A 175 11.11 -29.94 9.25
C ALA A 175 10.86 -31.16 8.33
N GLU A 176 11.76 -31.40 7.40
CA GLU A 176 11.66 -32.47 6.40
C GLU A 176 12.70 -33.56 6.70
N PRO A 177 12.38 -34.86 6.53
CA PRO A 177 13.26 -35.95 6.93
C PRO A 177 14.47 -36.09 6.00
N MET A 178 15.64 -35.64 6.45
CA MET A 178 16.90 -35.65 5.66
C MET A 178 17.65 -36.98 5.80
N ASP A 179 17.61 -37.58 6.99
CA ASP A 179 18.15 -38.92 7.24
C ASP A 179 17.19 -39.66 8.18
N PRO A 180 16.15 -40.31 7.59
CA PRO A 180 15.15 -41.05 8.36
C PRO A 180 15.74 -42.16 9.22
N ALA A 181 16.85 -42.78 8.79
CA ALA A 181 17.47 -43.88 9.51
C ALA A 181 18.05 -43.42 10.87
N ASN A 182 18.42 -42.14 10.98
CA ASN A 182 18.95 -41.53 12.20
C ASN A 182 18.01 -40.52 12.85
N ASN A 183 16.74 -40.43 12.40
CA ASN A 183 15.76 -39.42 12.84
C ASN A 183 16.28 -37.98 12.71
N ILE A 184 16.96 -37.65 11.61
CA ILE A 184 17.45 -36.29 11.36
C ILE A 184 16.56 -35.58 10.35
N TYR A 185 16.11 -34.39 10.74
CA TYR A 185 15.20 -33.54 10.00
C TYR A 185 15.87 -32.21 9.67
N CYS A 186 15.63 -31.70 8.47
CA CYS A 186 16.19 -30.45 7.99
C CYS A 186 15.12 -29.36 7.85
N LEU A 187 15.50 -28.11 8.11
CA LEU A 187 14.59 -26.95 8.09
C LEU A 187 14.78 -26.06 6.85
N ALA A 188 16.00 -26.02 6.31
CA ALA A 188 16.47 -25.13 5.24
C ALA A 188 17.66 -25.77 4.50
N ASP A 189 18.32 -25.04 3.59
CA ASP A 189 19.59 -25.47 3.01
C ASP A 189 20.63 -25.83 4.11
N PRO A 190 21.08 -27.09 4.22
CA PRO A 190 22.07 -27.51 5.23
C PRO A 190 23.43 -26.82 5.07
N ARG A 191 23.70 -26.20 3.92
CA ARG A 191 24.93 -25.43 3.68
C ARG A 191 24.80 -23.96 4.08
N ARG A 192 23.64 -23.54 4.59
CA ARG A 192 23.37 -22.18 5.10
C ARG A 192 23.10 -22.22 6.60
N PRO A 193 24.12 -21.94 7.44
CA PRO A 193 23.97 -21.94 8.89
C PRO A 193 22.87 -20.98 9.36
N LEU A 194 22.00 -21.48 10.24
CA LEU A 194 20.99 -20.70 10.94
C LEU A 194 21.57 -20.04 12.19
N GLN A 195 21.04 -18.88 12.56
CA GLN A 195 21.44 -18.18 13.78
C GLN A 195 21.08 -18.99 15.03
N ALA A 196 19.88 -19.60 15.06
CA ALA A 196 19.46 -20.48 16.13
C ALA A 196 18.22 -21.30 15.73
N ILE A 197 18.05 -22.43 16.41
CA ILE A 197 16.78 -23.16 16.46
C ILE A 197 16.29 -23.04 17.89
N SER A 198 15.27 -22.21 18.13
CA SER A 198 14.86 -21.78 19.46
C SER A 198 13.81 -22.68 20.10
N ALA A 199 13.04 -23.40 19.31
CA ALA A 199 12.07 -24.37 19.81
C ALA A 199 11.87 -25.48 18.78
N VAL A 200 11.53 -26.67 19.25
CA VAL A 200 11.14 -27.82 18.44
C VAL A 200 9.87 -28.42 19.05
N ARG A 201 8.94 -28.84 18.19
CA ARG A 201 7.63 -29.35 18.58
C ARG A 201 7.27 -30.57 17.76
N ASP A 202 6.81 -31.62 18.42
CA ASP A 202 6.18 -32.79 17.77
C ASP A 202 4.67 -32.64 17.89
N ARG A 203 3.98 -32.47 16.75
CA ARG A 203 2.53 -32.21 16.72
C ARG A 203 2.10 -31.03 17.60
N GLY A 204 2.91 -29.98 17.63
CA GLY A 204 2.69 -28.80 18.47
C GLY A 204 3.04 -28.97 19.96
N SER A 205 3.31 -30.20 20.42
CA SER A 205 3.81 -30.44 21.78
C SER A 205 5.29 -30.01 21.87
N PRO A 206 5.67 -29.17 22.84
CA PRO A 206 7.06 -28.74 22.98
C PRO A 206 7.99 -29.92 23.28
N ALA A 207 9.22 -29.84 22.77
CA ALA A 207 10.29 -30.75 23.15
C ALA A 207 10.55 -30.70 24.66
N GLY A 208 10.87 -31.86 25.26
CA GLY A 208 11.28 -31.95 26.66
C GLY A 208 12.62 -31.26 26.91
N GLU A 209 13.70 -31.81 26.36
CA GLU A 209 15.05 -31.24 26.45
C GLU A 209 15.64 -31.02 25.04
N LEU A 210 16.24 -29.85 24.81
CA LEU A 210 16.99 -29.56 23.59
C LEU A 210 18.46 -29.36 23.93
N THR A 211 19.32 -30.16 23.31
CA THR A 211 20.78 -30.03 23.40
C THR A 211 21.35 -29.51 22.09
N PHE A 212 22.60 -29.03 22.11
CA PHE A 212 23.23 -28.39 20.95
C PHE A 212 24.38 -29.23 20.40
N GLN A 213 24.38 -29.47 19.09
CA GLN A 213 25.52 -30.06 18.38
C GLN A 213 26.45 -28.96 17.87
N ALA A 214 27.70 -28.97 18.34
CA ALA A 214 28.72 -28.03 17.90
C ALA A 214 29.23 -28.35 16.48
N TRP A 215 29.70 -27.30 15.80
CA TRP A 215 30.36 -27.40 14.49
C TRP A 215 31.62 -28.26 14.58
N ALA A 216 31.71 -29.26 13.69
CA ALA A 216 32.82 -30.21 13.67
C ALA A 216 33.92 -29.88 12.64
N GLY A 217 33.88 -28.70 12.03
CA GLY A 217 34.89 -28.23 11.06
C GLY A 217 34.37 -28.23 9.61
N THR A 218 33.63 -29.25 9.21
CA THR A 218 32.91 -29.33 7.93
C THR A 218 31.44 -29.69 8.14
N ALA A 219 30.59 -29.45 7.13
CA ALA A 219 29.17 -29.75 7.23
C ALA A 219 28.93 -31.26 7.26
N GLU A 220 29.72 -32.00 6.48
CA GLU A 220 29.73 -33.45 6.40
C GLU A 220 30.20 -34.09 7.73
N ASP A 221 31.27 -33.57 8.34
CA ASP A 221 31.73 -34.03 9.67
C ASP A 221 30.70 -33.69 10.76
N THR A 222 30.01 -32.56 10.63
CA THR A 222 28.97 -32.14 11.58
C THR A 222 27.75 -33.04 11.48
N LEU A 223 27.36 -33.46 10.27
CA LEU A 223 26.32 -34.45 10.07
C LEU A 223 26.71 -35.80 10.67
N ALA A 224 27.94 -36.26 10.45
CA ALA A 224 28.43 -37.51 11.05
C ALA A 224 28.45 -37.45 12.59
N ALA A 225 28.84 -36.32 13.17
CA ALA A 225 28.77 -36.10 14.61
C ALA A 225 27.33 -36.13 15.13
N LEU A 226 26.40 -35.50 14.41
CA LEU A 226 24.97 -35.52 14.74
C LEU A 226 24.39 -36.95 14.64
N GLN A 227 24.75 -37.72 13.61
CA GLN A 227 24.38 -39.13 13.47
C GLN A 227 24.89 -39.99 14.64
N ALA A 228 26.09 -39.73 15.15
CA ALA A 228 26.64 -40.44 16.30
C ALA A 228 26.06 -39.99 17.66
N ALA A 229 25.52 -38.78 17.75
CA ALA A 229 25.01 -38.22 19.00
C ALA A 229 23.71 -38.88 19.47
N VAL A 230 23.50 -38.97 20.78
CA VAL A 230 22.30 -39.58 21.38
C VAL A 230 21.34 -38.48 21.81
N ALA A 231 20.18 -38.40 21.16
CA ALA A 231 19.16 -37.41 21.49
C ALA A 231 18.49 -37.73 22.85
N PRO A 232 18.21 -36.71 23.69
CA PRO A 232 17.57 -36.89 24.98
C PRO A 232 16.13 -37.37 24.85
N ALA A 233 15.66 -38.12 25.84
CA ALA A 233 14.30 -38.64 25.86
C ALA A 233 13.25 -37.50 25.84
N GLY A 234 12.31 -37.58 24.90
CA GLY A 234 11.22 -36.63 24.67
C GLY A 234 11.70 -35.34 24.01
N GLY A 235 12.95 -35.29 23.56
CA GLY A 235 13.61 -34.10 23.08
C GLY A 235 14.46 -34.36 21.83
N GLY A 236 15.43 -33.47 21.63
CA GLY A 236 16.24 -33.48 20.43
C GLY A 236 17.59 -32.78 20.58
N ILE A 237 18.40 -32.92 19.54
CA ILE A 237 19.66 -32.20 19.38
C ILE A 237 19.49 -31.24 18.23
N VAL A 238 19.62 -29.95 18.49
CA VAL A 238 19.58 -28.91 17.46
C VAL A 238 20.98 -28.66 16.92
N CYS A 239 21.10 -28.54 15.60
CA CYS A 239 22.34 -28.22 14.92
C CYS A 239 22.12 -27.07 13.92
N PRO A 240 22.04 -25.81 14.39
CA PRO A 240 21.86 -24.64 13.53
C PRO A 240 22.93 -24.52 12.44
N SER A 241 24.14 -25.00 12.69
CA SER A 241 25.26 -24.96 11.74
C SER A 241 25.03 -25.72 10.42
N ILE A 242 24.11 -26.69 10.41
CA ILE A 242 23.66 -27.41 9.20
C ILE A 242 22.13 -27.42 9.07
N ALA A 243 21.46 -26.42 9.66
CA ALA A 243 20.00 -26.24 9.62
C ALA A 243 19.16 -27.48 9.99
N SER A 244 19.69 -28.36 10.86
CA SER A 244 19.12 -29.69 11.12
C SER A 244 18.82 -29.94 12.60
N ILE A 245 17.93 -30.90 12.85
CA ILE A 245 17.54 -31.40 14.17
C ILE A 245 17.63 -32.92 14.16
N LYS A 246 18.23 -33.52 15.19
CA LYS A 246 18.07 -34.93 15.49
C LYS A 246 17.01 -35.14 16.55
N TRP A 247 16.02 -35.99 16.28
CA TRP A 247 14.94 -36.31 17.21
C TRP A 247 15.17 -37.65 17.92
N TRP A 248 14.65 -37.81 19.14
CA TRP A 248 14.84 -39.02 19.95
C TRP A 248 14.34 -40.29 19.26
N THR A 249 13.12 -40.25 18.76
CA THR A 249 12.43 -41.35 18.08
C THR A 249 11.88 -40.87 16.75
N GLU A 250 11.25 -41.75 15.99
CA GLU A 250 10.37 -41.29 14.91
C GLU A 250 9.30 -40.36 15.52
N PRO A 251 9.15 -39.11 15.03
CA PRO A 251 8.11 -38.19 15.47
C PRO A 251 6.72 -38.78 15.29
N SER A 252 5.80 -38.41 16.18
CA SER A 252 4.40 -38.88 16.11
C SER A 252 3.61 -38.24 14.96
N GLY A 253 4.17 -37.20 14.34
CA GLY A 253 3.66 -36.51 13.17
C GLY A 253 4.70 -35.50 12.67
N ASP A 254 4.25 -34.39 12.08
CA ASP A 254 5.18 -33.39 11.56
C ASP A 254 5.94 -32.65 12.67
N LEU A 255 7.27 -32.71 12.59
CA LEU A 255 8.16 -31.96 13.46
C LEU A 255 8.21 -30.51 13.00
N HIS A 256 7.98 -29.58 13.92
CA HIS A 256 8.00 -28.15 13.65
C HIS A 256 9.03 -27.44 14.53
N ALA A 257 9.63 -26.38 14.02
CA ALA A 257 10.60 -25.59 14.76
C ALA A 257 10.39 -24.09 14.62
N ASP A 258 10.83 -23.37 15.64
CA ASP A 258 11.03 -21.94 15.58
C ASP A 258 12.50 -21.66 15.33
N VAL A 259 12.78 -20.80 14.35
CA VAL A 259 14.15 -20.55 13.91
C VAL A 259 14.44 -19.06 13.79
N LEU A 260 15.66 -18.72 14.17
CA LEU A 260 16.32 -17.51 13.71
C LEU A 260 17.05 -17.93 12.43
N GLY A 261 16.67 -17.31 11.31
CA GLY A 261 17.11 -17.62 9.96
C GLY A 261 18.61 -17.55 9.74
N GLU A 262 19.02 -17.66 8.48
CA GLU A 262 20.42 -17.75 8.10
C GLU A 262 21.24 -16.54 8.57
N ILE A 263 22.50 -16.80 8.93
CA ILE A 263 23.41 -15.75 9.40
C ILE A 263 24.00 -15.00 8.20
N GLY A 264 24.40 -15.70 7.13
CA GLY A 264 25.12 -15.08 6.01
C GLY A 264 26.34 -14.27 6.49
N ALA A 265 26.42 -12.99 6.12
CA ALA A 265 27.45 -12.06 6.62
C ALA A 265 27.14 -11.44 8.00
N GLY A 266 25.97 -11.73 8.56
CA GLY A 266 25.45 -11.20 9.82
C GLY A 266 23.94 -11.36 9.88
N TYR A 267 23.43 -11.79 11.05
CA TYR A 267 22.01 -12.03 11.27
C TYR A 267 21.17 -10.76 11.09
N VAL A 268 20.08 -10.87 10.33
CA VAL A 268 19.12 -9.79 10.07
C VAL A 268 17.71 -10.26 10.39
N GLU A 269 16.89 -9.40 11.00
CA GLU A 269 15.52 -9.74 11.40
C GLU A 269 14.47 -8.66 11.15
N THR A 270 14.87 -7.47 10.70
CA THR A 270 13.95 -6.39 10.34
C THR A 270 13.62 -6.43 8.85
N THR A 271 12.46 -5.89 8.47
CA THR A 271 12.00 -5.89 7.07
C THR A 271 13.02 -5.30 6.11
N ALA A 272 13.59 -4.13 6.42
CA ALA A 272 14.51 -3.46 5.51
C ALA A 272 15.85 -4.19 5.40
N ALA A 273 16.38 -4.72 6.51
CA ALA A 273 17.61 -5.51 6.49
C ALA A 273 17.44 -6.85 5.75
N ILE A 274 16.27 -7.50 5.85
CA ILE A 274 15.96 -8.70 5.08
C ILE A 274 15.85 -8.37 3.59
N ALA A 275 15.17 -7.30 3.21
CA ALA A 275 15.10 -6.87 1.82
C ALA A 275 16.48 -6.54 1.24
N GLU A 276 17.34 -5.87 2.01
CA GLU A 276 18.72 -5.62 1.62
C GLU A 276 19.47 -6.93 1.37
N ARG A 277 19.34 -7.92 2.26
CA ARG A 277 19.95 -9.24 2.09
C ARG A 277 19.46 -9.94 0.81
N LEU A 278 18.17 -9.91 0.52
CA LEU A 278 17.60 -10.56 -0.67
C LEU A 278 18.18 -9.96 -1.96
N VAL A 279 18.26 -8.63 -2.04
CA VAL A 279 18.83 -7.93 -3.21
C VAL A 279 20.33 -8.18 -3.33
N GLN A 280 21.08 -8.17 -2.22
CA GLN A 280 22.52 -8.46 -2.23
C GLN A 280 22.84 -9.87 -2.72
N GLU A 281 22.07 -10.88 -2.30
CA GLU A 281 22.24 -12.27 -2.73
C GLU A 281 21.94 -12.47 -4.23
N LEU A 282 21.04 -11.66 -4.79
CA LEU A 282 20.77 -11.63 -6.23
C LEU A 282 21.86 -10.89 -7.02
N GLY A 283 22.69 -10.08 -6.35
CA GLY A 283 23.61 -9.14 -7.01
C GLY A 283 22.90 -7.92 -7.60
N GLY A 284 21.77 -7.53 -7.03
CA GLY A 284 20.97 -6.39 -7.47
C GLY A 284 21.55 -5.02 -7.07
N PRO A 285 20.80 -3.93 -7.30
CA PRO A 285 21.24 -2.57 -7.03
C PRO A 285 21.45 -2.32 -5.53
N ALA A 286 22.37 -1.42 -5.21
CA ALA A 286 22.64 -1.02 -3.83
C ALA A 286 21.47 -0.20 -3.25
N PHE A 287 21.31 -0.27 -1.93
CA PHE A 287 20.43 0.65 -1.20
C PHE A 287 21.14 2.00 -1.00
N ALA A 288 20.38 3.08 -1.03
CA ALA A 288 20.92 4.41 -0.76
C ALA A 288 21.56 4.47 0.64
N PRO A 289 22.69 5.17 0.81
CA PRO A 289 23.43 5.17 2.08
C PRO A 289 22.55 5.55 3.28
N GLY A 290 22.56 4.70 4.32
CA GLY A 290 21.84 4.93 5.58
C GLY A 290 20.31 4.72 5.52
N ILE A 291 19.75 4.35 4.36
CA ILE A 291 18.30 4.23 4.20
C ILE A 291 17.73 3.02 4.94
N VAL A 292 18.47 1.90 4.96
CA VAL A 292 18.06 0.65 5.64
C VAL A 292 17.95 0.90 7.15
N GLY A 293 19.00 1.45 7.77
CA GLY A 293 18.97 1.76 9.21
C GLY A 293 17.91 2.79 9.60
N SER A 294 17.58 3.73 8.70
CA SER A 294 16.48 4.67 8.90
C SER A 294 15.12 3.97 8.86
N ALA A 295 14.92 3.05 7.90
CA ALA A 295 13.72 2.25 7.78
C ALA A 295 13.54 1.28 8.98
N ASP A 296 14.62 0.64 9.42
CA ASP A 296 14.62 -0.22 10.60
C ASP A 296 14.23 0.56 11.87
N SER A 297 14.70 1.80 12.01
CA SER A 297 14.31 2.68 13.12
C SER A 297 12.82 3.03 13.10
N LEU A 298 12.24 3.18 11.90
CA LEU A 298 10.80 3.43 11.73
C LEU A 298 9.95 2.18 11.96
N ARG A 299 10.47 0.99 11.63
CA ARG A 299 9.78 -0.31 11.70
C ARG A 299 10.70 -1.38 12.32
N PRO A 300 10.94 -1.31 13.65
CA PRO A 300 11.93 -2.16 14.31
C PRO A 300 11.41 -3.57 14.65
N ALA A 301 10.18 -3.91 14.26
CA ALA A 301 9.58 -5.19 14.61
C ALA A 301 10.29 -6.32 13.85
N PRO A 302 10.68 -7.42 14.53
CA PRO A 302 11.29 -8.55 13.85
C PRO A 302 10.26 -9.28 12.99
N VAL A 303 10.67 -9.68 11.80
CA VAL A 303 9.89 -10.45 10.83
C VAL A 303 10.69 -11.64 10.35
N GLY A 304 10.03 -12.61 9.73
CA GLY A 304 10.67 -13.75 9.08
C GLY A 304 10.20 -13.89 7.65
N TRP A 305 11.08 -14.42 6.80
CA TRP A 305 10.79 -14.68 5.41
C TRP A 305 11.31 -16.05 5.00
N VAL A 306 10.53 -16.77 4.20
CA VAL A 306 10.87 -18.10 3.69
C VAL A 306 10.84 -18.04 2.18
N VAL A 307 11.98 -18.27 1.55
CA VAL A 307 12.07 -18.42 0.10
C VAL A 307 11.99 -19.89 -0.24
N LYS A 308 10.90 -20.28 -0.90
CA LYS A 308 10.53 -21.69 -1.16
C LYS A 308 10.11 -21.98 -2.60
N ASP A 309 10.14 -20.98 -3.47
CA ASP A 309 9.80 -21.10 -4.88
C ASP A 309 10.82 -20.34 -5.74
N GLU A 310 10.79 -20.63 -7.03
CA GLU A 310 11.68 -20.07 -8.05
C GLU A 310 10.94 -19.16 -9.04
N THR A 311 9.71 -18.74 -8.71
CA THR A 311 8.87 -17.93 -9.60
C THR A 311 8.66 -16.53 -9.05
N THR A 312 8.63 -16.36 -7.74
CA THR A 312 8.54 -15.06 -7.10
C THR A 312 9.82 -14.28 -7.31
N THR A 313 9.70 -13.09 -7.92
CA THR A 313 10.81 -12.17 -8.15
C THR A 313 11.21 -11.47 -6.86
N VAL A 314 12.47 -11.06 -6.75
CA VAL A 314 12.92 -10.29 -5.57
C VAL A 314 12.15 -8.97 -5.43
N ALA A 315 11.77 -8.33 -6.54
CA ALA A 315 10.87 -7.17 -6.53
C ALA A 315 9.53 -7.48 -5.84
N ALA A 316 8.88 -8.60 -6.19
CA ALA A 316 7.63 -9.02 -5.55
C ALA A 316 7.81 -9.37 -4.06
N MET A 317 8.96 -9.96 -3.69
CA MET A 317 9.29 -10.18 -2.27
C MET A 317 9.45 -8.85 -1.51
N LEU A 318 10.11 -7.85 -2.13
CA LEU A 318 10.25 -6.51 -1.58
C LEU A 318 8.88 -5.83 -1.43
N ASP A 319 7.99 -5.98 -2.39
CA ASP A 319 6.62 -5.47 -2.32
C ASP A 319 5.88 -6.06 -1.11
N GLU A 320 5.84 -7.38 -0.96
CA GLU A 320 5.15 -8.01 0.19
C GLU A 320 5.80 -7.60 1.52
N LEU A 321 7.13 -7.62 1.61
CA LEU A 321 7.86 -7.27 2.83
C LEU A 321 7.59 -5.82 3.26
N MET A 322 7.73 -4.87 2.34
CA MET A 322 7.60 -3.44 2.63
C MET A 322 6.15 -3.04 2.90
N ALA A 323 5.21 -3.54 2.09
CA ALA A 323 3.79 -3.25 2.23
C ALA A 323 3.25 -3.67 3.60
N ASN A 324 3.67 -4.84 4.09
CA ASN A 324 3.27 -5.37 5.40
C ASN A 324 3.68 -4.50 6.59
N VAL A 325 4.63 -3.59 6.42
CA VAL A 325 5.07 -2.64 7.45
C VAL A 325 4.83 -1.18 7.04
N SER A 326 3.97 -0.93 6.05
CA SER A 326 3.65 0.42 5.54
C SER A 326 4.88 1.20 5.08
N LEU A 327 5.86 0.49 4.53
CA LEU A 327 6.99 1.06 3.79
C LEU A 327 6.74 0.88 2.29
N LEU A 328 7.42 1.69 1.49
CA LEU A 328 7.54 1.54 0.04
C LEU A 328 9.01 1.57 -0.35
N TRP A 329 9.31 0.98 -1.49
CA TRP A 329 10.64 1.00 -2.09
C TRP A 329 10.59 1.63 -3.48
N LEU A 330 11.59 2.45 -3.80
CA LEU A 330 11.68 3.16 -5.07
C LEU A 330 13.08 3.02 -5.62
N LEU A 331 13.23 3.14 -6.93
CA LEU A 331 14.54 3.36 -7.52
C LEU A 331 14.78 4.86 -7.66
N SER A 332 15.90 5.30 -7.12
CA SER A 332 16.42 6.65 -7.38
C SER A 332 16.83 6.79 -8.84
N PRO A 333 16.92 8.03 -9.37
CA PRO A 333 17.45 8.27 -10.70
C PRO A 333 18.87 7.72 -10.93
N THR A 334 19.63 7.49 -9.86
CA THR A 334 20.99 6.93 -9.88
C THR A 334 21.02 5.39 -9.83
N GLY A 335 19.86 4.73 -9.75
CA GLY A 335 19.72 3.28 -9.71
C GLY A 335 19.83 2.67 -8.31
N GLU A 336 19.95 3.48 -7.25
CA GLU A 336 19.93 3.00 -5.86
C GLU A 336 18.49 2.76 -5.37
N ILE A 337 18.28 1.74 -4.54
CA ILE A 337 17.01 1.51 -3.86
C ILE A 337 16.85 2.49 -2.70
N LEU A 338 15.73 3.20 -2.70
CA LEU A 338 15.24 4.04 -1.60
C LEU A 338 14.13 3.30 -0.86
N ILE A 339 14.06 3.47 0.47
CA ILE A 339 12.95 3.00 1.30
C ILE A 339 12.33 4.23 1.98
N ARG A 340 11.00 4.33 1.98
CA ARG A 340 10.28 5.43 2.65
C ARG A 340 8.99 4.93 3.30
N PRO A 341 8.50 5.60 4.35
CA PRO A 341 7.14 5.36 4.82
C PRO A 341 6.13 5.91 3.81
N TRP A 342 4.99 5.25 3.72
CA TRP A 342 3.82 5.82 3.08
C TRP A 342 3.34 7.04 3.86
N ALA A 343 3.43 8.22 3.25
CA ALA A 343 2.97 9.47 3.85
C ALA A 343 2.47 10.45 2.78
N TRP A 344 1.30 11.03 3.02
CA TRP A 344 0.81 12.17 2.25
C TRP A 344 1.44 13.45 2.81
N GLY A 345 2.20 14.16 1.98
CA GLY A 345 2.84 15.42 2.33
C GLY A 345 2.14 16.62 1.67
N ALA A 346 2.68 17.82 1.93
CA ALA A 346 2.33 18.99 1.15
C ALA A 346 2.62 18.73 -0.34
N SER A 347 1.77 19.24 -1.23
CA SER A 347 2.04 19.17 -2.66
C SER A 347 3.35 19.90 -2.97
N VAL A 348 4.31 19.16 -3.53
CA VAL A 348 5.63 19.69 -3.93
C VAL A 348 5.74 19.93 -5.43
N ALA A 349 4.76 19.47 -6.20
CA ALA A 349 4.67 19.62 -7.64
C ALA A 349 3.21 19.52 -8.10
N SER A 350 2.90 20.19 -9.21
CA SER A 350 1.62 20.06 -9.92
C SER A 350 1.85 19.39 -11.26
N ALA A 351 1.08 18.35 -11.57
CA ALA A 351 1.03 17.73 -12.89
C ALA A 351 -0.34 18.02 -13.53
N VAL A 352 -0.39 18.07 -14.86
CA VAL A 352 -1.65 18.08 -15.60
C VAL A 352 -2.07 16.63 -15.77
N SER A 353 -3.23 16.26 -15.24
CA SER A 353 -3.77 14.92 -15.41
C SER A 353 -4.51 14.84 -16.74
N GLU A 354 -4.21 13.83 -17.55
CA GLU A 354 -4.92 13.59 -18.81
C GLU A 354 -6.24 12.83 -18.60
N ASP A 355 -6.32 11.98 -17.57
CA ASP A 355 -7.52 11.25 -17.20
C ASP A 355 -7.59 11.10 -15.67
N VAL A 356 -8.69 11.54 -15.05
CA VAL A 356 -8.95 11.36 -13.61
C VAL A 356 -10.33 10.77 -13.48
N SER A 357 -10.39 9.51 -13.05
CA SER A 357 -11.62 8.89 -12.62
C SER A 357 -11.46 8.35 -11.22
N ARG A 358 -12.50 8.53 -10.39
CA ARG A 358 -12.56 7.89 -9.07
C ARG A 358 -13.04 6.47 -9.29
N THR A 359 -12.13 5.51 -9.27
CA THR A 359 -12.44 4.09 -9.51
C THR A 359 -12.98 3.39 -8.25
N LYS A 360 -12.47 3.76 -7.07
CA LYS A 360 -12.82 3.09 -5.80
C LYS A 360 -12.81 4.05 -4.60
N VAL A 361 -13.55 3.70 -3.56
CA VAL A 361 -13.49 4.35 -2.24
C VAL A 361 -13.05 3.30 -1.24
N ILE A 362 -11.82 3.42 -0.75
CA ILE A 362 -11.26 2.47 0.22
C ILE A 362 -11.47 3.06 1.62
N ARG A 363 -11.98 2.25 2.55
CA ARG A 363 -12.09 2.65 3.96
C ARG A 363 -10.68 2.68 4.58
N PRO A 364 -10.39 3.61 5.51
CA PRO A 364 -9.13 3.56 6.26
C PRO A 364 -8.91 2.18 6.88
N VAL A 365 -7.71 1.63 6.73
CA VAL A 365 -7.37 0.33 7.34
C VAL A 365 -7.21 0.53 8.84
N ALA A 366 -8.16 0.01 9.62
CA ALA A 366 -8.00 -0.11 11.06
C ALA A 366 -7.12 -1.33 11.36
N THR A 367 -5.99 -1.12 12.04
CA THR A 367 -5.15 -2.23 12.50
C THR A 367 -5.51 -2.58 13.95
N ARG A 368 -5.77 -3.86 14.21
CA ARG A 368 -5.98 -4.38 15.57
C ARG A 368 -4.87 -5.37 15.89
N LYS A 369 -4.17 -5.18 17.01
CA LYS A 369 -3.22 -6.18 17.52
C LYS A 369 -4.04 -7.32 18.13
N LEU A 370 -4.03 -8.48 17.46
CA LEU A 370 -4.78 -9.65 17.92
C LEU A 370 -3.95 -10.56 18.88
N GLY A 371 -2.69 -10.22 19.15
CA GLY A 371 -1.82 -11.02 20.02
C GLY A 371 -1.29 -12.32 19.40
N TYR A 372 -1.78 -12.70 18.22
CA TYR A 372 -1.29 -13.85 17.46
C TYR A 372 -0.03 -13.53 16.66
N ARG A 373 0.81 -14.54 16.47
CA ARG A 373 2.01 -14.50 15.63
C ARG A 373 1.73 -15.24 14.32
N ARG A 374 2.31 -14.78 13.20
CA ARG A 374 2.23 -15.50 11.91
C ARG A 374 3.12 -16.73 11.99
N ASN A 375 2.51 -17.91 11.88
CA ASN A 375 3.21 -19.18 11.70
C ASN A 375 3.44 -19.44 10.21
N GLU A 376 4.57 -20.06 9.86
CA GLU A 376 4.86 -20.50 8.49
C GLU A 376 3.97 -21.68 8.10
N SER A 377 3.94 -22.73 8.93
CA SER A 377 2.99 -23.82 8.78
C SER A 377 1.78 -23.62 9.70
N ARG A 378 0.57 -23.70 9.16
CA ARG A 378 -0.68 -23.69 9.93
C ARG A 378 -1.13 -25.12 10.15
N MET A 379 -1.22 -25.55 11.41
CA MET A 379 -1.66 -26.90 11.77
C MET A 379 -3.18 -26.96 11.96
N ALA A 380 -3.82 -28.01 11.46
CA ALA A 380 -5.21 -28.27 11.78
C ALA A 380 -5.34 -28.86 13.19
N ARG A 381 -6.54 -28.78 13.78
CA ARG A 381 -6.80 -29.31 15.13
C ARG A 381 -6.48 -30.80 15.26
N GLY A 382 -6.70 -31.58 14.19
CA GLY A 382 -6.40 -33.01 14.16
C GLY A 382 -4.90 -33.34 14.17
N ASP A 383 -4.07 -32.38 13.77
CA ASP A 383 -2.62 -32.56 13.68
C ASP A 383 -1.93 -32.31 15.03
N LEU A 384 -2.63 -31.63 15.95
CA LEU A 384 -2.11 -31.30 17.28
C LEU A 384 -2.15 -32.52 18.23
N ALA A 385 -1.12 -32.66 19.05
CA ALA A 385 -1.06 -33.66 20.11
C ALA A 385 -2.16 -33.40 21.14
N ALA A 386 -2.73 -34.47 21.71
CA ALA A 386 -3.82 -34.37 22.68
C ALA A 386 -3.44 -33.52 23.91
N ILE A 387 -2.17 -33.50 24.31
CA ILE A 387 -1.66 -32.67 25.41
C ILE A 387 -1.77 -31.16 25.14
N VAL A 388 -1.67 -30.75 23.87
CA VAL A 388 -1.84 -29.35 23.45
C VAL A 388 -3.32 -28.94 23.53
N LEU A 389 -4.23 -29.90 23.31
CA LEU A 389 -5.67 -29.67 23.41
C LEU A 389 -6.18 -29.78 24.87
N ALA A 390 -5.44 -30.49 25.73
CA ALA A 390 -5.78 -30.69 27.14
C ALA A 390 -5.31 -29.53 28.04
N ASN A 391 -4.24 -28.84 27.66
CA ASN A 391 -3.83 -27.60 28.31
C ASN A 391 -4.62 -26.45 27.67
N GLU A 392 -5.44 -25.76 28.47
CA GLU A 392 -6.09 -24.52 28.06
C GLU A 392 -5.02 -23.57 27.52
N VAL A 393 -5.05 -23.26 26.22
CA VAL A 393 -4.04 -22.42 25.56
C VAL A 393 -4.03 -21.07 26.27
N ALA A 394 -2.97 -20.72 27.00
CA ALA A 394 -2.85 -19.42 27.65
C ALA A 394 -1.96 -18.47 26.83
N TYR A 395 -2.29 -17.18 26.81
CA TYR A 395 -1.45 -16.12 26.26
C TYR A 395 -0.18 -15.95 27.10
N LEU A 396 0.79 -15.18 26.57
CA LEU A 396 2.06 -14.90 27.25
C LEU A 396 1.91 -14.19 28.60
N ASP A 397 0.78 -13.52 28.80
CA ASP A 397 0.40 -12.89 30.06
C ASP A 397 -0.29 -13.85 31.04
N GLY A 398 -0.44 -15.12 30.68
CA GLY A 398 -1.07 -16.17 31.48
C GLY A 398 -2.57 -16.27 31.31
N THR A 399 -3.20 -15.42 30.49
CA THR A 399 -4.66 -15.43 30.28
C THR A 399 -5.08 -16.66 29.46
N PRO A 400 -5.97 -17.54 29.93
CA PRO A 400 -6.54 -18.62 29.12
C PRO A 400 -7.23 -18.07 27.86
N ALA A 401 -7.08 -18.76 26.72
CA ALA A 401 -7.75 -18.41 25.46
C ALA A 401 -9.28 -18.49 25.58
N GLN A 402 -9.77 -19.25 26.56
CA GLN A 402 -11.18 -19.35 26.92
C GLN A 402 -11.70 -18.07 27.60
N ASP A 403 -10.86 -17.34 28.31
CA ASP A 403 -11.24 -16.08 28.97
C ASP A 403 -11.42 -14.93 27.96
N LEU A 404 -10.96 -15.13 26.71
CA LEU A 404 -11.25 -14.25 25.58
C LEU A 404 -12.38 -14.76 24.70
N GLN A 405 -13.29 -15.59 25.23
CA GLN A 405 -14.53 -15.96 24.54
C GLN A 405 -15.77 -15.40 25.26
N PRO A 406 -16.53 -14.49 24.61
CA PRO A 406 -16.22 -13.80 23.36
C PRO A 406 -15.11 -12.76 23.57
N ALA A 407 -14.33 -12.46 22.53
CA ALA A 407 -13.11 -11.62 22.62
C ALA A 407 -13.34 -10.15 23.01
N GLU A 408 -14.58 -9.77 23.26
CA GLU A 408 -15.01 -8.48 23.79
C GLU A 408 -16.18 -8.68 24.76
N ALA A 409 -16.19 -7.91 25.85
CA ALA A 409 -17.37 -7.76 26.69
C ALA A 409 -18.52 -7.21 25.82
N GLY A 410 -19.48 -8.06 25.45
CA GLY A 410 -20.63 -7.73 24.60
C GLY A 410 -20.58 -8.22 23.15
N SER A 411 -19.53 -8.95 22.72
CA SER A 411 -19.51 -9.54 21.37
C SER A 411 -20.46 -10.72 21.25
N THR A 412 -21.38 -10.67 20.29
CA THR A 412 -22.33 -11.75 19.95
C THR A 412 -21.77 -12.76 18.95
N LEU A 413 -20.67 -12.43 18.25
CA LEU A 413 -20.10 -13.28 17.23
C LEU A 413 -19.42 -14.51 17.86
N GLY A 414 -19.96 -15.70 17.58
CA GLY A 414 -19.44 -16.98 18.09
C GLY A 414 -19.88 -17.33 19.52
N ALA A 415 -20.78 -16.54 20.13
CA ALA A 415 -21.36 -16.89 21.41
C ALA A 415 -22.28 -18.12 21.27
N PRO A 416 -22.27 -19.07 22.22
CA PRO A 416 -23.25 -20.16 22.23
C PRO A 416 -24.68 -19.60 22.19
N SER A 417 -25.58 -20.28 21.48
CA SER A 417 -27.01 -19.91 21.44
C SER A 417 -27.57 -19.73 22.85
N GLY A 418 -28.32 -18.65 23.07
CA GLY A 418 -28.84 -18.25 24.37
C GLY A 418 -27.88 -17.44 25.27
N THR A 419 -26.67 -17.09 24.82
CA THR A 419 -25.75 -16.24 25.60
C THR A 419 -26.39 -14.86 25.85
N PRO A 420 -26.52 -14.41 27.11
CA PRO A 420 -27.12 -13.12 27.42
C PRO A 420 -26.20 -11.96 27.04
N VAL A 421 -26.72 -11.00 26.27
CA VAL A 421 -26.10 -9.72 25.94
C VAL A 421 -27.01 -8.60 26.46
N GLY A 422 -26.71 -8.14 27.67
CA GLY A 422 -27.62 -7.25 28.40
C GLY A 422 -28.91 -7.98 28.81
N SER A 423 -30.06 -7.52 28.32
CA SER A 423 -31.38 -8.11 28.60
C SER A 423 -31.94 -9.03 27.51
N ILE A 424 -31.20 -9.24 26.42
CA ILE A 424 -31.59 -10.12 25.30
C ILE A 424 -30.51 -11.17 25.04
N THR A 425 -30.78 -12.16 24.20
CA THR A 425 -29.79 -13.20 23.85
C THR A 425 -28.98 -12.82 22.60
N ALA A 426 -27.81 -13.43 22.42
CA ALA A 426 -26.98 -13.22 21.22
C ALA A 426 -27.71 -13.58 19.92
N ASP A 427 -28.60 -14.58 19.94
CA ASP A 427 -29.43 -14.96 18.80
C ASP A 427 -30.49 -13.88 18.47
N ASP A 428 -31.00 -13.19 19.50
CA ASP A 428 -31.96 -12.10 19.35
C ASP A 428 -31.29 -10.85 18.74
N VAL A 429 -30.02 -10.59 19.08
CA VAL A 429 -29.24 -9.47 18.52
C VAL A 429 -28.96 -9.69 17.03
N ASP A 430 -28.55 -10.91 16.67
CA ASP A 430 -28.21 -11.23 15.27
C ASP A 430 -29.46 -11.26 14.37
N SER A 431 -30.61 -11.66 14.92
CA SER A 431 -31.90 -11.59 14.22
C SER A 431 -32.47 -10.17 14.11
N THR A 432 -32.15 -9.25 15.03
CA THR A 432 -32.56 -7.83 14.92
C THR A 432 -31.76 -7.06 13.87
N ILE A 433 -30.50 -7.43 13.62
CA ILE A 433 -29.65 -6.76 12.62
C ILE A 433 -29.93 -7.26 11.20
N ASN A 434 -30.23 -8.55 11.03
CA ASN A 434 -30.42 -9.16 9.72
C ASN A 434 -31.84 -9.00 9.13
N ALA A 435 -32.82 -8.54 9.92
CA ALA A 435 -34.17 -8.27 9.46
C ALA A 435 -34.38 -6.78 9.09
N GLY A 436 -33.64 -6.30 8.08
CA GLY A 436 -34.03 -5.15 7.25
C GLY A 436 -34.31 -3.80 7.95
N GLY A 437 -33.25 -3.01 8.15
CA GLY A 437 -33.30 -1.55 7.99
C GLY A 437 -34.12 -0.73 9.00
N GLY A 438 -33.54 -0.50 10.19
CA GLY A 438 -33.99 0.53 11.13
C GLY A 438 -34.02 0.03 12.57
N VAL A 439 -33.28 0.69 13.46
CA VAL A 439 -33.47 0.50 14.91
C VAL A 439 -34.90 0.92 15.25
N ALA A 440 -35.66 0.03 15.91
CA ALA A 440 -37.01 0.33 16.36
C ALA A 440 -37.03 1.60 17.21
N GLU A 441 -38.04 2.44 16.98
CA GLU A 441 -38.26 3.69 17.70
C GLU A 441 -38.23 3.42 19.21
N ASN A 442 -37.37 4.16 19.94
CA ASN A 442 -37.18 4.11 21.41
C ASN A 442 -36.34 2.98 22.03
N GLN A 443 -35.50 2.25 21.28
CA GLN A 443 -34.66 1.18 21.88
C GLN A 443 -33.18 1.51 22.14
N VAL A 444 -32.70 2.71 21.78
CA VAL A 444 -31.33 3.14 22.11
C VAL A 444 -31.39 4.22 23.19
N ASN A 445 -31.28 3.81 24.45
CA ASN A 445 -31.35 4.70 25.62
C ASN A 445 -29.96 5.15 26.11
N THR A 446 -29.02 5.37 25.19
CA THR A 446 -27.72 5.99 25.50
C THR A 446 -27.76 7.45 25.09
N SER A 447 -27.48 8.35 26.04
CA SER A 447 -27.51 9.80 25.87
C SER A 447 -26.71 10.31 24.66
N ALA A 448 -25.65 9.60 24.27
CA ALA A 448 -24.80 9.93 23.12
C ALA A 448 -25.46 9.71 21.74
N ILE A 449 -26.53 8.90 21.65
CA ILE A 449 -27.19 8.56 20.37
C ILE A 449 -28.53 9.29 20.22
N LEU A 450 -29.21 9.61 21.33
CA LEU A 450 -30.41 10.48 21.32
C LEU A 450 -30.11 11.87 20.74
N ASP A 451 -28.86 12.34 20.83
CA ASP A 451 -28.43 13.60 20.22
C ASP A 451 -28.18 13.51 18.70
N ASN A 452 -28.02 12.32 18.11
CA ASN A 452 -27.63 12.18 16.70
C ASN A 452 -28.73 11.63 15.78
N ALA A 453 -29.90 11.28 16.33
CA ALA A 453 -31.02 10.81 15.51
C ALA A 453 -31.72 11.99 14.81
N VAL A 454 -31.59 12.08 13.47
CA VAL A 454 -32.47 12.91 12.65
C VAL A 454 -33.84 12.21 12.62
N THR A 455 -34.79 12.70 13.40
CA THR A 455 -36.18 12.20 13.36
C THR A 455 -36.88 12.67 12.09
N GLU A 456 -37.78 11.85 11.53
CA GLU A 456 -38.57 12.17 10.33
C GLU A 456 -39.36 13.49 10.48
N SER A 457 -39.69 13.88 11.72
CA SER A 457 -40.33 15.15 12.06
C SER A 457 -39.51 16.41 11.74
N ASN A 458 -38.21 16.26 11.45
CA ASN A 458 -37.32 17.40 11.13
C ASN A 458 -37.18 17.65 9.62
N PHE A 459 -37.83 16.85 8.76
CA PHE A 459 -37.91 17.13 7.33
C PHE A 459 -39.03 18.13 7.05
N ALA A 460 -38.67 19.32 6.56
CA ALA A 460 -39.64 20.21 5.94
C ALA A 460 -39.84 19.77 4.48
N LEU A 461 -40.79 18.87 4.25
CA LEU A 461 -41.26 18.52 2.90
C LEU A 461 -42.28 19.57 2.46
N LEU A 462 -41.92 20.37 1.46
CA LEU A 462 -42.85 21.24 0.75
C LEU A 462 -43.50 20.40 -0.36
N ASP A 463 -44.42 19.53 0.05
CA ASP A 463 -45.12 18.67 -0.89
C ASP A 463 -46.37 19.37 -1.43
N LEU A 464 -46.51 19.31 -2.76
CA LEU A 464 -47.59 19.87 -3.59
C LEU A 464 -47.65 21.41 -3.75
N PHE A 465 -47.24 21.84 -4.96
CA PHE A 465 -47.44 23.13 -5.66
C PHE A 465 -46.29 24.15 -5.56
N GLY A 466 -45.81 24.60 -6.73
CA GLY A 466 -44.53 25.29 -6.91
C GLY A 466 -44.48 26.71 -6.35
N ALA A 467 -43.31 27.11 -5.87
CA ALA A 467 -43.03 28.48 -5.46
C ALA A 467 -42.28 29.22 -6.59
N SER A 468 -42.65 30.48 -6.82
CA SER A 468 -41.92 31.39 -7.72
C SER A 468 -41.25 32.47 -6.87
N VAL A 469 -39.98 32.74 -7.14
CA VAL A 469 -39.14 33.71 -6.40
C VAL A 469 -39.35 35.17 -6.88
N GLY A 470 -40.46 35.45 -7.56
CA GLY A 470 -40.73 36.76 -8.18
C GLY A 470 -40.21 36.85 -9.61
N SER A 471 -40.68 37.87 -10.33
CA SER A 471 -40.60 37.95 -11.79
C SER A 471 -39.40 38.71 -12.35
N ASP A 472 -38.44 39.18 -11.54
CA ASP A 472 -37.49 40.19 -12.01
C ASP A 472 -36.02 39.81 -11.66
N ASP A 473 -35.09 40.10 -12.57
CA ASP A 473 -33.62 39.99 -12.45
C ASP A 473 -33.04 41.02 -11.45
N ASP A 474 -33.65 41.12 -10.28
CA ASP A 474 -33.41 42.23 -9.35
C ASP A 474 -32.31 41.95 -8.33
N ASN A 475 -31.76 40.73 -8.32
CA ASN A 475 -30.76 40.28 -7.35
C ASN A 475 -31.20 40.47 -5.88
N VAL A 476 -32.51 40.48 -5.61
CA VAL A 476 -33.05 40.62 -4.25
C VAL A 476 -33.25 39.25 -3.63
N TRP A 477 -32.64 39.06 -2.45
CA TRP A 477 -32.84 37.87 -1.63
C TRP A 477 -34.26 37.80 -1.10
N ARG A 478 -34.90 36.65 -1.30
CA ARG A 478 -36.25 36.37 -0.81
C ARG A 478 -36.25 35.03 -0.10
N ASP A 479 -37.05 34.95 0.95
CA ASP A 479 -37.45 33.65 1.47
C ASP A 479 -38.24 32.91 0.39
N PHE A 480 -38.12 31.58 0.34
CA PHE A 480 -39.06 30.76 -0.40
C PHE A 480 -40.45 30.99 0.22
N ALA A 481 -41.21 31.93 -0.34
CA ALA A 481 -42.49 32.37 0.22
C ALA A 481 -43.52 32.40 -0.91
N TYR A 482 -44.02 31.22 -1.28
CA TYR A 482 -45.25 31.10 -2.03
C TYR A 482 -46.26 30.37 -1.15
N MET A 483 -47.46 30.93 -1.01
CA MET A 483 -48.56 30.41 -0.17
C MET A 483 -48.29 30.31 1.34
N GLY A 484 -47.35 31.09 1.88
CA GLY A 484 -47.16 31.22 3.34
C GLY A 484 -46.37 30.09 4.00
N VAL A 485 -45.64 29.30 3.22
CA VAL A 485 -44.73 28.26 3.74
C VAL A 485 -43.29 28.73 3.57
N SER A 486 -42.55 28.87 4.68
CA SER A 486 -41.11 29.13 4.67
C SER A 486 -40.33 27.82 4.62
N LEU A 487 -39.36 27.71 3.71
CA LEU A 487 -38.41 26.61 3.73
C LEU A 487 -37.45 26.80 4.90
N SER A 488 -37.84 26.27 6.06
CA SER A 488 -37.17 26.49 7.33
C SER A 488 -37.04 25.21 8.14
N THR A 489 -36.01 25.14 8.98
CA THR A 489 -35.77 24.03 9.91
C THR A 489 -35.25 24.59 11.23
N THR A 490 -35.28 23.78 12.29
CA THR A 490 -34.71 24.15 13.58
C THR A 490 -33.55 23.23 13.95
N PHE A 491 -32.54 23.78 14.62
CA PHE A 491 -31.43 23.03 15.18
C PHE A 491 -31.23 23.45 16.63
N THR A 492 -31.29 22.48 17.54
CA THR A 492 -31.07 22.70 18.97
C THR A 492 -29.64 22.34 19.33
N ARG A 493 -28.85 23.32 19.74
CA ARG A 493 -27.53 23.09 20.37
C ARG A 493 -27.75 22.92 21.87
N PRO A 494 -27.35 21.79 22.48
CA PRO A 494 -27.36 21.65 23.94
C PRO A 494 -26.51 22.73 24.61
N GLU A 495 -27.00 23.31 25.70
CA GLU A 495 -26.27 24.33 26.47
C GLU A 495 -24.90 23.77 26.93
N GLY A 496 -23.83 24.52 26.66
CA GLY A 496 -22.47 24.12 27.03
C GLY A 496 -21.77 23.12 26.09
N ALA A 497 -22.40 22.71 24.97
CA ALA A 497 -21.73 21.88 23.97
C ALA A 497 -20.55 22.64 23.34
N THR A 498 -19.33 22.13 23.45
CA THR A 498 -18.15 22.71 22.76
C THR A 498 -18.00 22.09 21.36
N ASP A 499 -17.44 22.82 20.40
CA ASP A 499 -17.16 22.36 19.02
C ASP A 499 -18.36 21.85 18.19
N THR A 500 -19.55 22.42 18.38
CA THR A 500 -20.72 22.06 17.56
C THR A 500 -20.75 22.86 16.26
N THR A 501 -20.61 22.20 15.11
CA THR A 501 -20.92 22.78 13.79
C THR A 501 -22.26 22.20 13.30
N ALA A 502 -23.21 23.05 12.92
CA ALA A 502 -24.43 22.59 12.26
C ALA A 502 -24.20 22.52 10.75
N VAL A 503 -24.61 21.41 10.11
CA VAL A 503 -24.47 21.21 8.67
C VAL A 503 -25.85 21.00 8.05
N PHE A 504 -26.09 21.62 6.91
CA PHE A 504 -27.37 21.57 6.23
C PHE A 504 -27.15 21.23 4.76
N LEU A 505 -27.86 20.22 4.26
CA LEU A 505 -27.92 19.92 2.84
C LEU A 505 -29.23 20.49 2.29
N VAL A 506 -29.11 21.47 1.40
CA VAL A 506 -30.25 22.09 0.75
C VAL A 506 -30.34 21.55 -0.67
N THR A 507 -31.41 20.83 -0.97
CA THR A 507 -31.71 20.33 -2.32
C THR A 507 -32.79 21.20 -2.96
N VAL A 508 -32.49 21.85 -4.07
CA VAL A 508 -33.48 22.59 -4.86
C VAL A 508 -33.67 21.91 -6.21
N VAL A 509 -34.93 21.65 -6.55
CA VAL A 509 -35.36 21.08 -7.82
C VAL A 509 -36.14 22.16 -8.58
N GLY A 510 -35.60 22.58 -9.71
CA GLY A 510 -36.25 23.56 -10.59
C GLY A 510 -36.78 22.89 -11.84
N THR A 511 -37.93 23.36 -12.34
CA THR A 511 -38.41 23.05 -13.69
C THR A 511 -38.65 24.31 -14.49
N ARG A 512 -38.25 24.22 -15.76
CA ARG A 512 -38.29 25.34 -16.68
C ARG A 512 -39.30 25.12 -17.80
N THR A 513 -40.13 26.12 -18.09
CA THR A 513 -41.08 26.11 -19.23
C THR A 513 -40.71 27.06 -20.37
N GLY A 514 -39.45 27.52 -20.50
CA GLY A 514 -38.99 28.49 -21.52
C GLY A 514 -37.59 28.22 -22.14
N GLY A 515 -37.10 29.11 -23.02
CA GLY A 515 -35.90 28.94 -23.87
C GLY A 515 -34.52 29.40 -23.33
N ASP A 516 -34.41 30.53 -22.62
CA ASP A 516 -33.14 31.10 -22.08
C ASP A 516 -32.65 30.66 -20.67
N ASN A 517 -31.45 30.11 -20.50
CA ASN A 517 -30.95 29.62 -19.20
C ASN A 517 -31.16 30.53 -17.97
N ASP A 518 -31.79 30.00 -16.91
CA ASP A 518 -32.00 30.71 -15.64
C ASP A 518 -30.86 30.45 -14.65
N ARG A 519 -30.41 31.50 -13.95
CA ARG A 519 -29.36 31.46 -12.94
C ARG A 519 -29.92 31.87 -11.59
N VAL A 520 -29.87 30.96 -10.63
CA VAL A 520 -30.37 31.17 -9.27
C VAL A 520 -29.20 31.07 -8.29
N SER A 521 -29.29 31.80 -7.20
CA SER A 521 -28.36 31.66 -6.08
C SER A 521 -29.11 31.32 -4.81
N LEU A 522 -28.48 30.49 -3.98
CA LEU A 522 -29.05 30.03 -2.71
C LEU A 522 -28.18 30.50 -1.55
N ARG A 523 -28.82 30.86 -0.44
CA ARG A 523 -28.16 31.01 0.86
C ARG A 523 -29.04 30.45 1.98
N MET A 524 -28.42 30.19 3.11
CA MET A 524 -29.13 29.81 4.32
C MET A 524 -28.86 30.86 5.40
N MET A 525 -29.93 31.25 6.09
CA MET A 525 -29.94 32.29 7.12
C MET A 525 -30.33 31.66 8.45
N ARG A 526 -29.60 31.96 9.52
CA ARG A 526 -30.03 31.69 10.89
C ARG A 526 -31.04 32.75 11.34
N GLY A 527 -31.90 32.42 12.30
CA GLY A 527 -32.98 33.27 12.80
C GLY A 527 -32.53 34.61 13.40
N ASP A 528 -31.24 34.77 13.71
CA ASP A 528 -30.63 36.04 14.13
C ASP A 528 -30.17 36.93 12.96
N GLY A 529 -30.37 36.48 11.71
CA GLY A 529 -29.97 37.18 10.50
C GLY A 529 -28.56 36.85 10.01
N THR A 530 -27.86 35.88 10.62
CA THR A 530 -26.52 35.46 10.18
C THR A 530 -26.60 34.54 8.96
N ALA A 531 -25.82 34.83 7.90
CA ALA A 531 -25.67 33.93 6.76
C ALA A 531 -24.66 32.82 7.07
N LEU A 532 -24.98 31.58 6.69
CA LEU A 532 -24.13 30.41 6.90
C LEU A 532 -23.00 30.35 5.86
N LEU A 533 -22.01 29.47 6.04
CA LEU A 533 -20.91 29.27 5.09
C LEU A 533 -21.22 28.16 4.07
N PRO A 534 -20.88 28.29 2.79
CA PRO A 534 -20.55 29.56 2.15
C PRO A 534 -21.75 30.51 2.20
N ALA A 535 -21.48 31.82 2.24
CA ALA A 535 -22.51 32.86 2.35
C ALA A 535 -23.54 32.82 1.19
N GLU A 536 -23.16 32.19 0.08
CA GLU A 536 -23.97 32.00 -1.11
C GLU A 536 -23.42 30.83 -1.94
N HIS A 537 -24.30 30.00 -2.47
CA HIS A 537 -24.04 29.12 -3.61
C HIS A 537 -24.64 29.77 -4.85
N GLY A 538 -23.80 30.42 -5.65
CA GLY A 538 -24.23 31.19 -6.80
C GLY A 538 -24.27 30.40 -8.10
N TYR A 539 -25.02 30.92 -9.07
CA TYR A 539 -25.03 30.47 -10.47
C TYR A 539 -25.49 29.02 -10.71
N LEU A 540 -26.46 28.54 -9.93
CA LEU A 540 -27.13 27.28 -10.22
C LEU A 540 -27.94 27.42 -11.52
N LEU A 541 -27.65 26.55 -12.50
CA LEU A 541 -28.13 26.68 -13.87
C LEU A 541 -29.32 25.77 -14.14
N PHE A 542 -30.52 26.33 -14.25
CA PHE A 542 -31.69 25.54 -14.66
C PHE A 542 -31.85 25.56 -16.18
N GLU A 543 -31.45 24.46 -16.83
CA GLU A 543 -31.55 24.30 -18.28
C GLU A 543 -32.99 23.98 -18.74
N GLY A 544 -33.33 24.37 -19.98
CA GLY A 544 -34.66 24.09 -20.54
C GLY A 544 -34.88 22.61 -20.85
N GLY A 545 -36.04 22.06 -20.49
CA GLY A 545 -36.50 20.74 -20.95
C GLY A 545 -36.48 19.59 -19.92
N GLY A 546 -36.23 19.85 -18.63
CA GLY A 546 -36.29 18.80 -17.59
C GLY A 546 -36.35 19.34 -16.15
N ASN A 547 -36.51 18.43 -15.19
CA ASN A 547 -36.26 18.73 -13.77
C ASN A 547 -34.73 18.68 -13.53
N THR A 548 -34.14 19.77 -13.07
CA THR A 548 -32.74 19.79 -12.61
C THR A 548 -32.73 19.92 -11.10
N ALA A 549 -31.90 19.12 -10.43
CA ALA A 549 -31.76 19.11 -8.98
C ALA A 549 -30.33 19.49 -8.58
N TYR A 550 -30.21 20.41 -7.62
CA TYR A 550 -28.95 20.82 -7.02
C TYR A 550 -28.97 20.57 -5.52
N THR A 551 -27.99 19.84 -5.00
CA THR A 551 -27.78 19.70 -3.56
C THR A 551 -26.53 20.46 -3.15
N VAL A 552 -26.69 21.45 -2.28
CA VAL A 552 -25.60 22.32 -1.83
C VAL A 552 -25.47 22.30 -0.30
N PRO A 553 -24.24 22.23 0.25
CA PRO A 553 -24.01 22.21 1.70
C PRO A 553 -23.88 23.61 2.29
N PHE A 554 -24.44 23.83 3.48
CA PHE A 554 -24.21 25.01 4.32
C PHE A 554 -23.72 24.61 5.71
N PHE A 555 -22.88 25.45 6.32
CA PHE A 555 -22.22 25.23 7.60
C PHE A 555 -22.47 26.43 8.53
N ASP A 556 -23.00 26.16 9.72
CA ASP A 556 -22.95 27.11 10.84
C ASP A 556 -21.84 26.66 11.80
N PRO A 557 -20.65 27.27 11.77
CA PRO A 557 -19.53 26.90 12.63
C PRO A 557 -19.75 27.30 14.11
N ALA A 558 -20.77 28.11 14.40
CA ALA A 558 -21.03 28.62 15.75
C ALA A 558 -22.53 28.80 16.00
N PRO A 559 -23.35 27.72 16.00
CA PRO A 559 -24.78 27.79 16.29
C PRO A 559 -24.98 28.28 17.74
N LEU A 560 -25.99 29.11 18.01
CA LEU A 560 -26.24 29.60 19.37
C LEU A 560 -26.72 28.46 20.28
N ASP A 561 -26.52 28.58 21.59
CA ASP A 561 -27.09 27.64 22.54
C ASP A 561 -28.63 27.68 22.48
N GLY A 562 -29.29 26.52 22.57
CA GLY A 562 -30.73 26.38 22.43
C GLY A 562 -31.20 26.17 20.98
N THR A 563 -32.50 26.35 20.76
CA THR A 563 -33.16 26.12 19.45
C THR A 563 -32.97 27.32 18.53
N ASN A 564 -32.23 27.13 17.45
CA ASN A 564 -32.04 28.11 16.38
C ASN A 564 -32.97 27.76 15.22
N SER A 565 -33.64 28.76 14.62
CA SER A 565 -34.32 28.60 13.34
C SER A 565 -33.36 28.90 12.19
N TYR A 566 -33.55 28.23 11.06
CA TYR A 566 -32.83 28.49 9.83
C TYR A 566 -33.80 28.55 8.66
N THR A 567 -33.59 29.49 7.75
CA THR A 567 -34.43 29.70 6.57
C THR A 567 -33.54 29.73 5.33
N VAL A 568 -33.97 29.04 4.28
CA VAL A 568 -33.32 29.11 2.97
C VAL A 568 -33.89 30.29 2.18
N GLN A 569 -33.00 31.04 1.56
CA GLN A 569 -33.33 32.13 0.67
C GLN A 569 -32.77 31.87 -0.72
N SER A 570 -33.51 32.32 -1.73
CA SER A 570 -33.07 32.34 -3.12
C SER A 570 -33.12 33.75 -3.69
N LYS A 571 -32.32 34.00 -4.73
CA LYS A 571 -32.43 35.18 -5.58
C LYS A 571 -32.24 34.79 -7.05
N ASN A 572 -32.95 35.46 -7.93
CA ASN A 572 -32.77 35.33 -9.37
C ASN A 572 -31.64 36.26 -9.82
N VAL A 573 -30.64 35.69 -10.50
CA VAL A 573 -29.47 36.42 -11.03
C VAL A 573 -29.66 36.76 -12.50
N VAL A 574 -30.19 35.82 -13.29
CA VAL A 574 -30.56 36.00 -14.70
C VAL A 574 -31.72 35.06 -15.02
N GLY A 575 -32.80 35.55 -15.61
CA GLY A 575 -33.92 34.75 -16.11
C GLY A 575 -35.06 34.54 -15.11
N HIS A 576 -36.09 33.83 -15.57
CA HIS A 576 -37.36 33.64 -14.87
C HIS A 576 -37.65 32.16 -14.66
N PRO A 577 -37.12 31.54 -13.58
CA PRO A 577 -37.52 30.20 -13.22
C PRO A 577 -39.01 30.24 -12.84
N THR A 578 -39.83 29.65 -13.71
CA THR A 578 -41.27 29.58 -13.53
C THR A 578 -41.67 28.71 -12.33
N TRP A 579 -40.83 27.74 -11.93
CA TRP A 579 -41.12 26.79 -10.85
C TRP A 579 -39.83 26.35 -10.11
N GLU A 580 -39.81 26.53 -8.78
CA GLU A 580 -38.80 25.95 -7.89
C GLU A 580 -39.46 25.13 -6.77
N ARG A 581 -38.90 23.96 -6.46
CA ARG A 581 -39.22 23.12 -5.30
C ARG A 581 -37.95 23.00 -4.46
N GLY A 582 -38.06 23.15 -3.14
CA GLY A 582 -36.93 23.00 -2.23
C GLY A 582 -37.18 21.92 -1.19
N ILE A 583 -36.16 21.12 -0.90
CA ILE A 583 -36.09 20.17 0.22
C ILE A 583 -34.88 20.59 1.05
N VAL A 584 -35.08 20.80 2.35
CA VAL A 584 -33.97 21.00 3.30
C VAL A 584 -33.83 19.76 4.14
N ILE A 585 -32.62 19.20 4.13
CA ILE A 585 -32.24 18.07 4.96
C ILE A 585 -31.24 18.59 6.00
N PRO A 586 -31.65 18.79 7.25
CA PRO A 586 -30.70 19.06 8.32
C PRO A 586 -29.85 17.79 8.55
N VAL A 587 -28.53 17.92 8.46
CA VAL A 587 -27.59 16.81 8.70
C VAL A 587 -26.73 17.17 9.89
N ARG A 588 -27.03 16.60 11.06
CA ARG A 588 -26.17 16.81 12.23
C ARG A 588 -24.89 15.99 12.06
N LEU A 589 -23.76 16.66 11.85
CA LEU A 589 -22.44 16.10 12.06
C LEU A 589 -21.95 16.59 13.42
N SER A 590 -22.36 15.92 14.50
CA SER A 590 -21.58 16.02 15.73
C SER A 590 -20.32 15.16 15.58
N LYS A 591 -19.23 15.61 16.17
CA LYS A 591 -18.02 14.81 16.32
C LYS A 591 -18.07 14.05 17.62
#